data_AF-A0A8S4A4K1-F1
#
_entry.id   AF-A0A8S4A4K1-F1
#
_cell.length_a   1.000
_cell.length_b   1.000
_cell.length_c   1.000
_cell.angle_alpha   90.00
_cell.angle_beta   90.00
_cell.angle_gamma   90.00
#
_symmetry.space_group_name_H-M   'P 1'
#
loop_
_entity.id
_entity.type
_entity.pdbx_description
1 polymer ?
#
loop_
_entity_poly.entity_id
_entity_poly.type
_entity_poly.pdbx_seq_one_letter_code
_entity_poly.pdbx_strand_id
1 'polypeptide(L)'
;WLETHREYHWNRLVKAKQALARCCCFFCNKRAGTYLTAFYLFIKVIYAANVIGQFFILNAFLSQEYNFYGLEVLHMLGSSEKEWKESVRFPKVTLCDFKIRQLQNIQTWTVQCVLPINLFNEKIFILLWFWLVFVATLSSLNLI
;
A
#
# COMPACT_ATOMS: atom_id res chain seq x y z
N TRP A 1 0.78 37.04 22.96
CA TRP A 1 0.73 36.15 21.77
C TRP A 1 1.47 34.81 21.96
N LEU A 2 2.61 34.78 22.67
CA LEU A 2 3.32 33.51 22.97
C LEU A 2 2.66 32.66 24.08
N GLU A 3 1.97 33.26 25.05
CA GLU A 3 1.30 32.53 26.13
C GLU A 3 0.04 31.78 25.67
N THR A 4 -0.70 32.34 24.71
CA THR A 4 -1.87 31.71 24.10
C THR A 4 -1.54 30.45 23.30
N HIS A 5 -0.35 30.38 22.68
CA HIS A 5 0.11 29.18 21.97
C HIS A 5 0.46 28.03 22.94
N ARG A 6 0.96 28.35 24.14
CA ARG A 6 1.31 27.39 25.20
C ARG A 6 0.04 26.73 25.77
N GLU A 7 -0.99 27.51 26.05
CA GLU A 7 -2.30 27.05 26.53
C GLU A 7 -2.98 26.10 25.52
N TYR A 8 -2.95 26.44 24.22
CA TYR A 8 -3.61 25.64 23.17
C TYR A 8 -2.93 24.27 22.96
N HIS A 9 -1.60 24.23 22.98
CA HIS A 9 -0.84 22.99 22.83
C HIS A 9 -0.99 22.08 24.07
N TRP A 10 -1.07 22.68 25.26
CA TRP A 10 -1.27 21.96 26.51
C TRP A 10 -2.66 21.33 26.57
N ASN A 11 -3.73 22.03 26.17
CA ASN A 11 -5.06 21.46 26.08
C ASN A 11 -5.19 20.30 25.08
N ARG A 12 -4.51 20.36 23.92
CA ARG A 12 -4.49 19.26 22.95
C ARG A 12 -3.69 18.06 23.44
N LEU A 13 -2.51 18.27 24.02
CA LEU A 13 -1.69 17.19 24.58
C LEU A 13 -2.33 16.55 25.80
N VAL A 14 -3.02 17.32 26.65
CA VAL A 14 -3.76 16.79 27.81
C VAL A 14 -4.98 16.00 27.35
N LYS A 15 -5.75 16.46 26.36
CA LYS A 15 -6.85 15.66 25.76
C LYS A 15 -6.36 14.40 25.06
N ALA A 16 -5.25 14.47 24.32
CA ALA A 16 -4.63 13.31 23.69
C ALA A 16 -4.08 12.33 24.74
N LYS A 17 -3.38 12.82 25.78
CA LYS A 17 -2.94 11.99 26.92
C LYS A 17 -4.11 11.39 27.68
N GLN A 18 -5.23 12.10 27.83
CA GLN A 18 -6.40 11.61 28.56
C GLN A 18 -7.23 10.63 27.74
N ALA A 19 -7.29 10.79 26.42
CA ALA A 19 -7.83 9.81 25.48
C ALA A 19 -6.95 8.54 25.41
N LEU A 20 -5.63 8.73 25.37
CA LEU A 20 -4.64 7.65 25.36
C LEU A 20 -4.58 6.93 26.72
N ALA A 21 -4.74 7.66 27.83
CA ALA A 21 -4.88 7.10 29.18
C ALA A 21 -6.23 6.40 29.39
N ARG A 22 -7.34 6.88 28.79
CA ARG A 22 -8.62 6.14 28.78
C ARG A 22 -8.52 4.86 27.96
N CYS A 23 -7.83 4.89 26.82
CA CYS A 23 -7.52 3.71 26.02
C CYS A 23 -6.66 2.73 26.84
N CYS A 24 -5.60 3.23 27.50
CA CYS A 24 -4.71 2.41 28.33
C CYS A 24 -5.38 1.87 29.60
N CYS A 25 -6.29 2.62 30.24
CA CYS A 25 -7.05 2.17 31.42
C CYS A 25 -8.18 1.19 31.07
N PHE A 26 -8.68 1.18 29.83
CA PHE A 26 -9.55 0.12 29.32
C PHE A 26 -8.81 -1.22 29.18
N PHE A 27 -7.51 -1.18 28.86
CA PHE A 27 -6.63 -2.37 28.80
C PHE A 27 -6.19 -2.90 30.18
N CYS A 28 -6.18 -2.09 31.23
CA CYS A 28 -5.60 -2.44 32.54
C CYS A 28 -6.63 -2.49 33.69
N ASN A 29 -7.91 -2.75 33.44
CA ASN A 29 -8.88 -2.93 34.53
C ASN A 29 -8.98 -4.41 34.95
N LYS A 30 -8.89 -4.69 36.26
CA LYS A 30 -8.77 -6.02 36.91
C LYS A 30 -9.97 -6.99 36.74
N ARG A 31 -10.90 -6.72 35.82
CA ARG A 31 -12.08 -7.59 35.58
C ARG A 31 -11.80 -8.45 34.35
N ALA A 32 -11.65 -9.76 34.54
CA ALA A 32 -11.23 -10.73 33.51
C ALA A 32 -11.99 -10.61 32.17
N GLY A 33 -13.27 -10.23 32.19
CA GLY A 33 -14.07 -10.00 30.98
C GLY A 33 -13.68 -8.76 30.16
N THR A 34 -13.25 -7.67 30.80
CA THR A 34 -12.86 -6.42 30.10
C THR A 34 -11.53 -6.57 29.37
N TYR A 35 -10.61 -7.35 29.94
CA TYR A 35 -9.30 -7.64 29.34
C TYR A 35 -9.42 -8.44 28.03
N LEU A 36 -10.32 -9.43 27.98
CA LEU A 36 -10.58 -10.20 26.76
C LEU A 36 -11.12 -9.30 25.63
N THR A 37 -12.06 -8.41 25.95
CA THR A 37 -12.63 -7.45 24.99
C THR A 37 -11.58 -6.44 24.51
N ALA A 38 -10.71 -5.96 25.39
CA ALA A 38 -9.63 -5.04 25.03
C ALA A 38 -8.64 -5.68 24.05
N PHE A 39 -8.21 -6.92 24.30
CA PHE A 39 -7.37 -7.65 23.35
C PHE A 39 -8.05 -7.97 22.03
N TYR A 40 -9.33 -8.30 22.06
CA TYR A 40 -10.10 -8.53 20.84
C TYR A 40 -10.13 -7.27 19.96
N LEU A 41 -10.38 -6.10 20.53
CA LEU A 41 -10.29 -4.82 19.82
C LEU A 41 -8.87 -4.50 19.37
N PHE A 42 -7.85 -4.80 20.18
CA PHE A 42 -6.44 -4.64 19.82
C PHE A 42 -6.08 -5.38 18.55
N ILE A 43 -6.45 -6.66 18.50
CA ILE A 43 -6.18 -7.54 17.36
C ILE A 43 -6.87 -7.01 16.11
N LYS A 44 -8.12 -6.54 16.20
CA LYS A 44 -8.81 -5.91 15.06
C LYS A 44 -8.09 -4.68 14.54
N VAL A 45 -7.59 -3.82 15.43
CA VAL A 45 -6.81 -2.63 15.04
C VAL A 45 -5.49 -3.03 14.36
N ILE A 46 -4.81 -4.06 14.86
CA ILE A 46 -3.60 -4.60 14.22
C ILE A 46 -3.90 -5.14 12.82
N TYR A 47 -5.02 -5.84 12.62
CA TYR A 47 -5.41 -6.32 11.30
C TYR A 47 -5.71 -5.17 10.34
N ALA A 48 -6.42 -4.13 10.79
CA ALA A 48 -6.66 -2.94 9.99
C ALA A 48 -5.34 -2.23 9.60
N ALA A 49 -4.41 -2.09 10.55
CA ALA A 49 -3.09 -1.51 10.31
C ALA A 49 -2.25 -2.36 9.33
N ASN A 50 -2.36 -3.69 9.38
CA ASN A 50 -1.67 -4.59 8.45
C ASN A 50 -2.11 -4.35 7.00
N VAL A 51 -3.41 -4.21 6.76
CA VAL A 51 -3.93 -3.96 5.39
C VAL A 51 -3.42 -2.63 4.85
N ILE A 52 -3.43 -1.57 5.67
CA ILE A 52 -2.87 -0.25 5.31
C ILE A 52 -1.37 -0.36 5.02
N GLY A 53 -0.63 -1.08 5.86
CA GLY A 53 0.80 -1.31 5.67
C GLY A 53 1.12 -2.06 4.37
N GLN A 54 0.38 -3.14 4.08
CA GLN A 54 0.52 -3.90 2.83
C GLN A 54 0.24 -3.02 1.61
N PHE A 55 -0.79 -2.18 1.69
CA PHE A 55 -1.11 -1.24 0.62
C PHE A 55 0.00 -0.19 0.40
N PHE A 56 0.58 0.34 1.48
CA PHE A 56 1.69 1.30 1.39
C PHE A 56 2.97 0.67 0.84
N ILE A 57 3.33 -0.53 1.30
CA ILE A 57 4.49 -1.28 0.78
C ILE A 57 4.33 -1.54 -0.71
N LEU A 58 3.12 -1.92 -1.15
CA LEU A 58 2.84 -2.17 -2.55
C LEU A 58 2.97 -0.89 -3.40
N ASN A 59 2.47 0.24 -2.91
CA ASN A 59 2.61 1.53 -3.56
C ASN A 59 4.09 1.96 -3.66
N ALA A 60 4.86 1.77 -2.58
CA ALA A 60 6.29 2.06 -2.54
C ALA A 60 7.10 1.16 -3.49
N PHE A 61 6.77 -0.13 -3.57
CA PHE A 61 7.46 -1.09 -4.44
C PHE A 61 7.26 -0.78 -5.91
N LEU A 62 6.03 -0.46 -6.32
CA LEU A 62 5.80 -0.10 -7.71
C LEU A 62 6.31 1.33 -7.99
N SER A 63 6.39 2.25 -7.03
CA SER A 63 7.00 3.60 -7.19
C SER A 63 6.29 4.54 -8.20
N GLN A 64 4.96 4.67 -8.11
CA GLN A 64 4.05 5.59 -8.88
C GLN A 64 2.64 5.40 -8.34
N GLU A 65 1.70 6.25 -8.75
CA GLU A 65 0.32 6.40 -8.24
C GLU A 65 -0.58 5.14 -8.35
N TYR A 66 -0.21 4.06 -7.65
CA TYR A 66 -0.92 2.79 -7.68
C TYR A 66 -2.30 2.83 -6.99
N ASN A 67 -2.58 3.92 -6.27
CA ASN A 67 -3.83 4.12 -5.54
C ASN A 67 -5.07 4.01 -6.45
N PHE A 68 -4.98 4.51 -7.68
CA PHE A 68 -6.12 4.55 -8.63
C PHE A 68 -6.05 3.49 -9.72
N TYR A 69 -5.04 2.62 -9.70
CA TYR A 69 -4.77 1.67 -10.78
C TYR A 69 -5.94 0.70 -11.03
N GLY A 70 -6.52 0.13 -9.97
CA GLY A 70 -7.66 -0.80 -10.13
C GLY A 70 -8.95 -0.13 -10.62
N LEU A 71 -9.17 1.14 -10.30
CA LEU A 71 -10.31 1.92 -10.81
C LEU A 71 -10.15 2.22 -12.29
N GLU A 72 -8.94 2.56 -12.72
CA GLU A 72 -8.61 2.78 -14.13
C GLU A 72 -8.83 1.50 -14.95
N VAL A 73 -8.35 0.35 -14.45
CA VAL A 73 -8.58 -0.97 -15.10
C VAL A 73 -10.07 -1.30 -15.19
N LEU A 74 -10.85 -1.04 -14.15
CA LEU A 74 -12.29 -1.29 -14.15
C LEU A 74 -13.03 -0.38 -15.16
N HIS A 75 -12.62 0.88 -15.27
CA HIS A 75 -13.16 1.82 -16.25
C HIS A 75 -12.84 1.42 -17.69
N MET A 76 -11.63 0.91 -17.95
CA MET A 76 -11.22 0.37 -19.24
C MET A 76 -11.95 -0.93 -19.61
N LEU A 77 -12.33 -1.76 -18.63
CA LEU A 77 -13.14 -2.95 -18.86
C LEU A 77 -14.60 -2.61 -19.19
N GLY A 78 -15.17 -1.58 -18.55
CA GLY A 78 -16.56 -1.15 -18.76
C GLY A 78 -16.76 -0.33 -20.04
N SER A 79 -15.75 0.43 -20.43
CA SER A 79 -15.74 1.19 -21.68
C SER A 79 -15.16 0.30 -22.77
N SER A 80 -15.99 -0.17 -23.71
CA SER A 80 -15.64 -1.16 -24.75
C SER A 80 -14.64 -0.65 -25.82
N GLU A 81 -13.61 0.11 -25.45
CA GLU A 81 -12.49 0.47 -26.31
C GLU A 81 -11.46 -0.66 -26.33
N LYS A 82 -11.19 -1.18 -27.53
CA LYS A 82 -10.48 -2.44 -27.78
C LYS A 82 -8.96 -2.37 -27.65
N GLU A 83 -8.39 -1.24 -27.25
CA GLU A 83 -6.95 -1.10 -27.11
C GLU A 83 -6.58 -1.15 -25.64
N TRP A 84 -6.27 -2.36 -25.16
CA TRP A 84 -5.55 -2.55 -23.91
C TRP A 84 -4.25 -1.75 -24.00
N LYS A 85 -4.22 -0.58 -23.39
CA LYS A 85 -3.01 0.25 -23.32
C LYS A 85 -1.92 -0.57 -22.66
N GLU A 86 -0.84 -0.80 -23.39
CA GLU A 86 0.40 -1.33 -22.84
C GLU A 86 0.75 -0.56 -21.58
N SER A 87 0.88 -1.28 -20.47
CA SER A 87 1.22 -0.63 -19.22
C SER A 87 2.66 -0.08 -19.33
N VAL A 88 2.79 1.25 -19.40
CA VAL A 88 4.12 1.93 -19.41
C VAL A 88 4.93 1.54 -18.16
N ARG A 89 4.22 1.12 -17.13
CA ARG A 89 4.70 0.59 -15.86
C ARG A 89 5.53 -0.68 -15.98
N PHE A 90 5.11 -1.61 -16.85
CA PHE A 90 5.67 -2.95 -16.94
C PHE A 90 6.05 -3.25 -18.40
N PRO A 91 7.22 -2.77 -18.87
CA PRO A 91 7.67 -3.05 -20.23
C PRO A 91 7.90 -4.56 -20.41
N LYS A 92 7.18 -5.16 -21.35
CA LYS A 92 7.37 -6.57 -21.74
C LYS A 92 8.56 -6.77 -22.69
N VAL A 93 9.01 -5.69 -23.33
CA VAL A 93 10.16 -5.63 -24.25
C VAL A 93 11.06 -4.48 -23.85
N THR A 94 12.37 -4.71 -23.77
CA THR A 94 13.39 -3.69 -23.48
C THR A 94 14.54 -3.76 -24.48
N LEU A 95 15.28 -2.67 -24.67
CA LEU A 95 16.53 -2.66 -25.40
C LEU A 95 17.69 -2.75 -24.40
N CYS A 96 18.59 -3.71 -24.61
CA CYS A 96 19.77 -3.91 -23.76
C CYS A 96 21.05 -3.70 -24.57
N ASP A 97 21.96 -2.90 -24.01
CA ASP A 97 23.25 -2.61 -24.60
C ASP A 97 24.32 -3.58 -24.08
N PHE A 98 24.90 -4.36 -24.98
CA PHE A 98 26.01 -5.27 -24.69
C PHE A 98 27.33 -4.66 -25.17
N LYS A 99 28.29 -4.54 -24.26
CA LYS A 99 29.65 -4.08 -24.59
C LYS A 99 30.54 -5.28 -24.85
N ILE A 100 30.90 -5.50 -26.11
CA ILE A 100 31.79 -6.60 -26.52
C ILE A 100 33.16 -6.00 -26.88
N ARG A 101 34.25 -6.63 -26.42
CA ARG A 101 35.62 -6.23 -26.76
C ARG A 101 36.09 -7.00 -27.99
N GLN A 102 36.41 -6.30 -29.07
CA GLN A 102 37.08 -6.88 -30.24
C GLN A 102 38.32 -6.06 -30.58
N LEU A 103 39.48 -6.73 -30.67
CA LEU A 103 40.79 -6.14 -31.02
C LEU A 103 41.07 -4.80 -30.30
N GLN A 104 41.00 -4.80 -28.96
CA GLN A 104 41.30 -3.63 -28.11
C GLN A 104 40.30 -2.45 -28.19
N ASN A 105 39.27 -2.54 -29.04
CA ASN A 105 38.17 -1.58 -29.12
C ASN A 105 36.90 -2.13 -28.44
N ILE A 106 36.18 -1.28 -27.71
CA ILE A 106 34.91 -1.63 -27.08
C ILE A 106 33.79 -1.21 -28.03
N GLN A 107 32.99 -2.16 -28.50
CA GLN A 107 31.84 -1.90 -29.38
C GLN A 107 30.55 -2.21 -28.63
N THR A 108 29.57 -1.31 -28.73
CA THR A 108 28.27 -1.44 -28.06
C THR A 108 27.22 -1.91 -29.05
N TRP A 109 26.61 -3.07 -28.78
CA TRP A 109 25.54 -3.65 -29.57
C TRP A 109 24.22 -3.55 -28.81
N THR A 110 23.18 -3.03 -29.47
CA THR A 110 21.83 -2.92 -28.90
C THR A 110 20.98 -4.11 -29.37
N VAL A 111 20.41 -4.89 -28.46
CA VAL A 111 19.51 -6.00 -28.80
C VAL A 111 18.17 -5.85 -28.12
N GLN A 112 17.14 -6.45 -28.71
CA GLN A 112 15.80 -6.49 -28.14
C GLN A 112 15.68 -7.69 -27.18
N CYS A 113 15.37 -7.41 -25.93
CA CYS A 113 15.11 -8.40 -24.89
C CYS A 113 13.61 -8.46 -24.57
N VAL A 114 13.11 -9.66 -24.27
CA VAL A 114 11.74 -9.88 -23.81
C VAL A 114 11.78 -10.29 -22.34
N LEU A 115 10.98 -9.65 -21.50
CA LEU A 115 10.88 -9.90 -20.06
C LEU A 115 9.55 -10.59 -19.74
N PRO A 116 9.45 -11.94 -19.84
CA PRO A 116 8.20 -12.65 -19.59
C PRO A 116 7.73 -12.51 -18.13
N ILE A 117 8.66 -12.30 -17.20
CA ILE A 117 8.35 -12.05 -15.77
C ILE A 117 7.48 -10.81 -15.57
N ASN A 118 7.63 -9.79 -16.42
CA ASN A 118 6.92 -8.54 -16.24
C ASN A 118 5.45 -8.64 -16.65
N LEU A 119 5.16 -9.48 -17.64
CA LEU A 119 3.81 -9.84 -18.03
C LEU A 119 3.07 -10.54 -16.88
N PHE A 120 3.77 -11.43 -16.17
CA PHE A 120 3.21 -12.10 -15.00
C PHE A 120 2.95 -11.12 -13.85
N ASN A 121 3.91 -10.24 -13.58
CA ASN A 121 3.81 -9.19 -12.57
C ASN A 121 2.62 -8.27 -12.82
N GLU A 122 2.39 -7.84 -14.05
CA GLU A 122 1.24 -6.99 -14.40
C GLU A 122 -0.09 -7.63 -13.96
N LYS A 123 -0.28 -8.93 -14.21
CA LYS A 123 -1.54 -9.62 -13.90
C LYS A 123 -1.70 -9.91 -12.41
N ILE A 124 -0.63 -10.35 -11.73
CA ILE A 124 -0.71 -10.63 -10.29
C ILE A 124 -0.95 -9.33 -9.49
N PHE A 125 -0.38 -8.20 -9.90
CA PHE A 125 -0.60 -6.93 -9.21
C PHE A 125 -2.05 -6.46 -9.35
N ILE A 126 -2.67 -6.57 -10.53
CA ILE A 126 -4.11 -6.28 -10.70
C ILE A 126 -4.96 -7.11 -9.72
N LEU A 127 -4.71 -8.43 -9.65
CA LEU A 127 -5.42 -9.31 -8.72
C LEU A 127 -5.18 -8.94 -7.25
N LEU A 128 -3.94 -8.63 -6.88
CA LEU A 128 -3.58 -8.21 -5.53
C LEU A 128 -4.26 -6.90 -5.12
N TRP A 129 -4.43 -5.94 -6.04
CA TRP A 129 -5.15 -4.70 -5.73
C TRP A 129 -6.60 -4.98 -5.34
N PHE A 130 -7.33 -5.76 -6.16
CA PHE A 130 -8.72 -6.12 -5.85
C PHE A 130 -8.82 -6.92 -4.56
N TRP A 131 -7.85 -7.82 -4.32
CA TRP A 131 -7.77 -8.57 -3.08
C TRP A 131 -7.57 -7.68 -1.85
N LEU A 132 -6.64 -6.72 -1.91
CA LEU A 132 -6.40 -5.79 -0.80
C LEU A 132 -7.62 -4.91 -0.51
N VAL A 133 -8.33 -4.44 -1.55
CA VAL A 133 -9.59 -3.70 -1.38
C VAL A 133 -10.65 -4.57 -0.71
N PHE A 134 -10.79 -5.83 -1.13
CA PHE A 134 -11.73 -6.77 -0.51
C PHE A 134 -11.39 -7.07 0.96
N VAL A 135 -10.12 -7.31 1.29
CA VAL A 135 -9.70 -7.53 2.68
C VAL A 135 -9.87 -6.24 3.50
N ALA A 136 -9.63 -5.06 2.92
CA ALA A 136 -9.85 -3.78 3.59
C ALA A 136 -11.33 -3.54 3.93
N THR A 137 -12.26 -3.85 3.02
CA THR A 137 -13.69 -3.72 3.28
C THR A 137 -14.15 -4.70 4.35
N LEU A 138 -13.72 -5.97 4.30
CA LEU A 138 -14.03 -6.96 5.33
C LEU A 138 -13.47 -6.56 6.70
N SER A 139 -12.22 -6.09 6.74
CA SER A 139 -11.60 -5.64 7.99
C SER A 139 -12.32 -4.41 8.57
N SER A 140 -12.83 -3.51 7.72
CA SER A 140 -13.61 -2.34 8.14
C SER A 140 -14.99 -2.73 8.67
N LEU A 141 -15.69 -3.64 7.99
CA LEU A 141 -16.96 -4.20 8.44
C LEU A 141 -16.82 -5.00 9.73
N ASN A 142 -15.67 -5.67 9.92
CA ASN A 142 -15.39 -6.39 11.15
C ASN A 142 -15.06 -5.46 12.33
N LEU A 143 -14.54 -4.26 12.05
CA LEU A 143 -14.21 -3.25 13.06
C LEU A 143 -15.44 -2.51 13.60
N ILE A 144 -16.44 -2.28 12.72
CA ILE A 144 -17.77 -1.75 13.07
C ILE A 144 -18.55 -2.78 13.89
#